data_AF-A0A317Z3Y9-F1
#
_entry.id   AF-A0A317Z3Y9-F1
#
_cell.length_a   1.000
_cell.length_b   1.000
_cell.length_c   1.000
_cell.angle_alpha   90.00
_cell.angle_beta   90.00
_cell.angle_gamma   90.00
#
_symmetry.space_group_name_H-M   'P 1'
#
loop_
_entity.id
_entity.type
_entity.pdbx_description
1 polymer ?
#
loop_
_entity_poly.entity_id
_entity_poly.type
_entity_poly.pdbx_seq_one_letter_code
_entity_poly.pdbx_strand_id
1 'polypeptide(L)'
;VSPFQQAISAGMVILKVKKLRKWVVNGAIIARMIIKGYQQKADIYHSNDLNTLPQGIVCSKLRLHPKPLVYDSHEVQTDRTGYNPERIKKIERFLLQFVDTMMVENHTRAQHNECLYGFYPQPLYNYSVLYDIEQQPYYNLHE
;
A
#
# COMPACT_ATOMS: atom_id res chain seq x y z
N VAL A 1 -14.89 33.64 -24.47
CA VAL A 1 -15.32 32.26 -24.10
C VAL A 1 -15.56 32.24 -22.60
N SER A 2 -16.76 31.83 -22.14
CA SER A 2 -17.07 31.86 -20.70
C SER A 2 -16.22 30.83 -19.92
N PRO A 3 -15.95 31.04 -18.62
CA PRO A 3 -15.20 30.09 -17.80
C PRO A 3 -15.79 28.67 -17.83
N PHE A 4 -17.11 28.57 -17.92
CA PHE A 4 -17.84 27.31 -18.05
C PHE A 4 -17.55 26.60 -19.39
N GLN A 5 -17.54 27.35 -20.50
CA GLN A 5 -17.19 26.80 -21.81
C GLN A 5 -15.72 26.36 -21.88
N GLN A 6 -14.82 27.08 -21.20
CA GLN A 6 -13.42 26.69 -21.07
C GLN A 6 -13.24 25.41 -20.25
N ALA A 7 -14.01 25.24 -19.17
CA ALA A 7 -13.99 24.01 -18.37
C ALA A 7 -14.50 22.78 -19.16
N ILE A 8 -15.56 22.96 -19.95
CA ILE A 8 -16.12 21.90 -20.81
C ILE A 8 -15.11 21.49 -21.89
N SER A 9 -14.47 22.45 -22.57
CA SER A 9 -13.49 22.15 -23.62
C SER A 9 -12.21 21.52 -23.04
N ALA A 10 -11.72 21.99 -21.89
CA ALA A 10 -10.62 21.34 -21.17
C ALA A 10 -10.98 19.91 -20.75
N GLY A 11 -12.21 19.68 -20.27
CA GLY A 11 -12.72 18.34 -19.96
C GLY A 11 -12.74 17.40 -21.17
N MET A 12 -13.13 17.89 -22.35
CA MET A 12 -13.10 17.11 -23.60
C MET A 12 -11.68 16.75 -24.05
N VAL A 13 -10.69 17.64 -23.86
CA VAL A 13 -9.27 17.36 -24.17
C VAL A 13 -8.72 16.29 -23.23
N ILE A 14 -9.04 16.35 -21.94
CA ILE A 14 -8.68 15.33 -20.94
C ILE A 14 -9.19 13.94 -21.32
N LEU A 15 -10.42 13.85 -21.87
CA LEU A 15 -11.02 12.59 -22.32
C LEU A 15 -10.33 11.98 -23.54
N LYS A 16 -9.76 12.81 -24.44
CA LYS A 16 -9.08 12.34 -25.65
C LYS A 16 -7.64 11.87 -25.41
N VAL A 17 -6.96 12.41 -24.40
CA VAL A 17 -5.57 12.01 -24.09
C VAL A 17 -5.59 10.82 -23.13
N LYS A 18 -5.38 9.60 -23.65
CA LYS A 18 -5.41 8.33 -22.88
C LYS A 18 -4.60 8.39 -21.57
N LYS A 19 -3.40 8.99 -21.62
CA LYS A 19 -2.52 9.13 -20.44
C LYS A 19 -3.16 10.04 -19.38
N LEU A 20 -3.65 11.21 -19.78
CA LEU A 20 -4.26 12.19 -18.88
C LEU A 20 -5.56 11.65 -18.25
N ARG A 21 -6.39 10.98 -19.06
CA ARG A 21 -7.58 10.26 -18.56
C ARG A 21 -7.22 9.24 -17.47
N LYS A 22 -6.15 8.44 -17.66
CA LYS A 22 -5.69 7.48 -16.65
C LYS A 22 -5.32 8.16 -15.33
N TRP A 23 -4.57 9.27 -15.39
CA TRP A 23 -4.20 10.03 -14.19
C TRP A 23 -5.42 10.59 -13.45
N VAL A 24 -6.39 11.16 -14.18
CA VAL A 24 -7.61 11.69 -13.58
C VAL A 24 -8.46 10.60 -12.93
N VAL A 25 -8.66 9.46 -13.62
CA VAL A 25 -9.43 8.34 -13.07
C VAL A 25 -8.75 7.76 -11.82
N ASN A 26 -7.44 7.51 -11.88
CA ASN A 26 -6.69 7.01 -10.73
C ASN A 26 -6.71 8.00 -9.56
N GLY A 27 -6.55 9.30 -9.84
CA GLY A 27 -6.65 10.35 -8.82
C GLY A 27 -8.03 10.38 -8.16
N ALA A 28 -9.11 10.25 -8.93
CA ALA A 28 -10.47 10.19 -8.40
C ALA A 28 -10.69 8.93 -7.55
N ILE A 29 -10.14 7.78 -7.93
CA ILE A 29 -10.19 6.54 -7.13
C ILE A 29 -9.46 6.74 -5.80
N ILE A 30 -8.22 7.25 -5.84
CA ILE A 30 -7.42 7.52 -4.64
C ILE A 30 -8.14 8.49 -3.70
N ALA A 31 -8.68 9.59 -4.23
CA ALA A 31 -9.42 10.57 -3.44
C ALA A 31 -10.67 9.94 -2.78
N ARG A 32 -11.43 9.12 -3.52
CA ARG A 32 -12.59 8.40 -2.97
C ARG A 32 -12.19 7.42 -1.87
N MET A 33 -11.09 6.69 -2.04
CA MET A 33 -10.56 5.79 -1.01
C MET A 33 -10.19 6.55 0.26
N ILE A 34 -9.48 7.67 0.13
CA ILE A 34 -9.11 8.52 1.26
C ILE A 34 -10.34 9.05 1.98
N ILE A 35 -11.30 9.64 1.25
CA ILE A 35 -12.54 10.17 1.84
C ILE A 35 -13.28 9.08 2.62
N LYS A 36 -13.44 7.89 2.01
CA LYS A 36 -14.09 6.75 2.68
C LYS A 36 -13.31 6.27 3.89
N GLY A 37 -11.98 6.21 3.82
CA GLY A 37 -11.11 5.84 4.95
C GLY A 37 -11.23 6.81 6.13
N TYR A 38 -11.31 8.13 5.90
CA TYR A 38 -11.58 9.08 6.97
C TYR A 38 -12.98 8.90 7.58
N GLN A 39 -14.00 8.67 6.73
CA GLN A 39 -15.38 8.51 7.18
C GLN A 39 -15.59 7.28 8.07
N GLN A 40 -14.80 6.22 7.89
CA GLN A 40 -14.88 5.02 8.73
C GLN A 40 -14.52 5.28 10.20
N LYS A 41 -13.75 6.33 10.51
CA LYS A 41 -13.27 6.61 11.87
C LYS A 41 -12.67 5.39 12.57
N ALA A 42 -11.96 4.55 11.81
CA ALA A 42 -11.39 3.32 12.32
C ALA A 42 -10.37 3.60 13.43
N ASP A 43 -10.28 2.66 14.36
CA ASP A 43 -9.27 2.68 15.42
C ASP A 43 -7.90 2.26 14.91
N ILE A 44 -7.87 1.38 13.91
CA ILE A 44 -6.66 0.89 13.25
C ILE A 44 -6.88 0.93 11.74
N TYR A 45 -5.88 1.41 11.01
CA TYR A 45 -5.86 1.38 9.55
C TYR A 45 -4.90 0.29 9.09
N HIS A 46 -5.32 -0.48 8.09
CA HIS A 46 -4.52 -1.57 7.54
C HIS A 46 -4.39 -1.37 6.01
N SER A 47 -3.16 -1.19 5.54
CA SER A 47 -2.82 -1.07 4.13
C SER A 47 -2.20 -2.36 3.61
N ASN A 48 -2.84 -2.96 2.60
CA ASN A 48 -2.29 -4.10 1.87
C ASN A 48 -1.52 -3.55 0.66
N ASP A 49 -0.25 -3.93 0.53
CA ASP A 49 0.66 -3.51 -0.53
C ASP A 49 0.97 -1.99 -0.62
N LEU A 50 2.08 -1.68 -1.30
CA LEU A 50 2.61 -0.32 -1.42
C LEU A 50 1.63 0.65 -2.11
N ASN A 51 0.75 0.16 -2.99
CA ASN A 51 -0.21 0.99 -3.72
C ASN A 51 -1.34 1.54 -2.86
N THR A 52 -1.58 0.96 -1.66
CA THR A 52 -2.58 1.45 -0.70
C THR A 52 -1.94 2.15 0.51
N LEU A 53 -0.63 2.00 0.70
CA LEU A 53 0.10 2.60 1.82
C LEU A 53 0.01 4.13 1.88
N PRO A 54 0.15 4.89 0.77
CA PRO A 54 -0.05 6.34 0.81
C PRO A 54 -1.42 6.76 1.33
N GLN A 55 -2.47 6.04 0.93
CA GLN A 55 -3.85 6.29 1.36
C GLN A 55 -4.01 5.98 2.85
N GLY A 56 -3.40 4.88 3.33
CA GLY A 56 -3.37 4.52 4.74
C GLY A 56 -2.65 5.54 5.61
N ILE A 57 -1.48 6.04 5.17
CA ILE A 57 -0.73 7.11 5.85
C ILE A 57 -1.57 8.37 5.94
N VAL A 58 -2.19 8.79 4.84
CA VAL A 58 -3.07 9.96 4.84
C VAL A 58 -4.21 9.75 5.85
N CYS A 59 -4.94 8.63 5.77
CA CYS A 59 -6.09 8.39 6.65
C CYS A 59 -5.71 8.26 8.14
N SER A 60 -4.55 7.68 8.45
CA SER A 60 -4.13 7.38 9.82
C SER A 60 -3.31 8.50 10.46
N LYS A 61 -2.38 9.13 9.73
CA LYS A 61 -1.40 10.08 10.28
C LYS A 61 -1.77 11.55 10.03
N LEU A 62 -2.45 11.88 8.94
CA LEU A 62 -2.86 13.26 8.65
C LEU A 62 -4.18 13.61 9.35
N ARG A 63 -4.17 13.61 10.69
CA ARG A 63 -5.30 13.98 11.54
C ARG A 63 -4.82 14.45 12.91
N LEU A 64 -5.71 15.12 13.65
CA LEU A 64 -5.39 15.68 14.97
C LEU A 64 -4.89 14.60 15.96
N HIS A 65 -5.47 13.40 15.89
CA HIS A 65 -5.06 12.25 16.69
C HIS A 65 -4.66 11.11 15.75
N PRO A 66 -3.36 10.95 15.45
CA PRO A 66 -2.87 9.87 14.61
C PRO A 66 -3.35 8.50 15.11
N LYS A 67 -3.70 7.62 14.18
CA LYS A 67 -4.13 6.26 14.46
C LYS A 67 -3.02 5.26 14.10
N PRO A 68 -3.01 4.07 14.74
CA PRO A 68 -2.17 2.96 14.32
C PRO A 68 -2.38 2.61 12.84
N LEU A 69 -1.27 2.40 12.15
CA LEU A 69 -1.18 1.98 10.76
C LEU A 69 -0.39 0.67 10.67
N VAL A 70 -1.10 -0.37 10.24
CA VAL A 70 -0.53 -1.66 9.89
C VAL A 70 -0.28 -1.70 8.39
N TYR A 71 0.90 -2.15 7.98
CA TYR A 71 1.27 -2.35 6.58
C TYR A 71 1.54 -3.82 6.32
N ASP A 72 0.78 -4.43 5.43
CA ASP A 72 0.96 -5.81 4.99
C ASP A 72 1.60 -5.82 3.60
N SER A 73 2.86 -6.21 3.54
CA SER A 73 3.64 -6.25 2.30
C SER A 73 3.67 -7.67 1.75
N HIS A 74 2.98 -7.88 0.62
CA HIS A 74 2.91 -9.21 0.00
C HIS A 74 4.08 -9.47 -0.98
N GLU A 75 4.79 -8.43 -1.41
CA GLU A 75 5.91 -8.57 -2.35
C GLU A 75 6.92 -7.44 -2.14
N VAL A 76 8.23 -7.74 -2.15
CA VAL A 76 9.22 -6.70 -2.38
C VAL A 76 9.04 -6.26 -3.83
N GLN A 77 8.45 -5.07 -4.02
CA GLN A 77 8.04 -4.59 -5.35
C GLN A 77 9.21 -4.36 -6.32
N THR A 78 10.45 -4.62 -5.91
CA THR A 78 11.64 -4.64 -6.77
C THR A 78 11.53 -5.68 -7.88
N ASP A 79 10.74 -6.73 -7.69
CA ASP A 79 10.66 -7.87 -8.64
C ASP A 79 9.57 -7.68 -9.71
N ARG A 80 8.69 -6.69 -9.56
CA ARG A 80 7.63 -6.40 -10.56
C ARG A 80 8.21 -5.68 -11.78
N THR A 81 8.15 -6.34 -12.94
CA THR A 81 8.64 -5.82 -14.22
C THR A 81 7.99 -4.48 -14.58
N GLY A 82 8.80 -3.47 -14.87
CA GLY A 82 8.37 -2.17 -15.39
C GLY A 82 8.54 -0.96 -14.47
N TYR A 83 8.90 -1.16 -13.20
CA TYR A 83 9.31 -0.08 -12.30
C TYR A 83 10.82 -0.09 -12.06
N ASN A 84 11.41 1.08 -11.81
CA ASN A 84 12.80 1.16 -11.41
C ASN A 84 12.93 0.67 -9.95
N PRO A 85 13.57 -0.48 -9.69
CA PRO A 85 13.58 -1.10 -8.36
C PRO A 85 14.16 -0.19 -7.27
N GLU A 86 15.22 0.55 -7.61
CA GLU A 86 15.86 1.51 -6.69
C GLU A 86 14.94 2.66 -6.30
N ARG A 87 14.11 3.14 -7.23
CA ARG A 87 13.14 4.19 -6.93
C ARG A 87 12.03 3.68 -6.02
N ILE A 88 11.47 2.51 -6.33
CA ILE A 88 10.41 1.91 -5.52
C ILE A 88 10.89 1.64 -4.10
N LYS A 89 12.07 1.04 -3.95
CA LYS A 89 12.71 0.81 -2.65
C LYS A 89 12.89 2.09 -1.83
N LYS A 90 13.29 3.19 -2.46
CA LYS A 90 13.42 4.49 -1.78
C LYS A 90 12.08 5.05 -1.35
N ILE A 91 11.06 4.95 -2.20
CA ILE A 91 9.70 5.39 -1.89
C ILE A 91 9.15 4.56 -0.72
N GLU A 92 9.25 3.24 -0.81
CA GLU A 92 8.78 2.33 0.23
C GLU A 92 9.49 2.60 1.56
N ARG A 93 10.83 2.68 1.57
CA ARG A 93 11.59 3.03 2.78
C ARG A 93 11.15 4.36 3.39
N PHE A 94 10.87 5.37 2.56
CA PHE A 94 10.33 6.63 3.04
C PHE A 94 8.92 6.46 3.63
N LEU A 95 8.03 5.70 3.00
CA LEU A 95 6.67 5.51 3.51
C LEU A 95 6.64 4.67 4.80
N LEU A 96 7.57 3.73 4.96
CA LEU A 96 7.69 2.88 6.15
C LEU A 96 7.93 3.67 7.45
N GLN A 97 8.49 4.89 7.38
CA GLN A 97 8.66 5.73 8.58
C GLN A 97 7.33 6.11 9.26
N PHE A 98 6.21 5.98 8.54
CA PHE A 98 4.86 6.29 9.03
C PHE A 98 4.08 5.04 9.47
N VAL A 99 4.65 3.85 9.31
CA VAL A 99 4.03 2.57 9.64
C VAL A 99 4.38 2.22 11.09
N ASP A 100 3.38 1.84 11.89
CA ASP A 100 3.62 1.42 13.27
C ASP A 100 3.91 -0.08 13.37
N THR A 101 3.33 -0.88 12.48
CA THR A 101 3.58 -2.32 12.41
C THR A 101 3.55 -2.80 10.97
N MET A 102 4.56 -3.57 10.58
CA MET A 102 4.62 -4.20 9.27
C MET A 102 4.42 -5.71 9.42
N MET A 103 3.62 -6.29 8.54
CA MET A 103 3.39 -7.72 8.44
C MET A 103 3.86 -8.24 7.08
N VAL A 104 4.30 -9.50 7.07
CA VAL A 104 4.73 -10.24 5.88
C VAL A 104 4.30 -11.70 5.99
N GLU A 105 4.23 -12.41 4.88
CA GLU A 105 3.66 -13.77 4.81
C GLU A 105 4.37 -14.85 5.66
N ASN A 106 5.68 -14.74 5.89
CA ASN A 106 6.46 -15.76 6.58
C ASN A 106 7.81 -15.23 7.09
N HIS A 107 8.51 -16.05 7.88
CA HIS A 107 9.83 -15.73 8.41
C HIS A 107 10.90 -15.48 7.34
N THR A 108 10.86 -16.19 6.20
CA THR A 108 11.81 -15.98 5.10
C THR A 108 11.68 -14.57 4.52
N ARG A 109 10.44 -14.09 4.32
CA ARG A 109 10.19 -12.70 3.90
C ARG A 109 10.56 -11.70 4.97
N ALA A 110 10.33 -12.01 6.24
CA ALA A 110 10.70 -11.12 7.34
C ALA A 110 12.22 -10.92 7.39
N GLN A 111 13.01 -11.98 7.28
CA GLN A 111 14.47 -11.92 7.19
C GLN A 111 14.95 -11.11 5.97
N HIS A 112 14.31 -11.32 4.82
CA HIS A 112 14.65 -10.55 3.62
C HIS A 112 14.36 -9.05 3.79
N ASN A 113 13.23 -8.70 4.41
CA ASN A 113 12.87 -7.31 4.72
C ASN A 113 13.80 -6.70 5.78
N GLU A 114 14.24 -7.49 6.76
CA GLU A 114 15.23 -7.05 7.75
C GLU A 114 16.54 -6.63 7.07
N CYS A 115 17.04 -7.41 6.12
CA CYS A 115 18.20 -7.02 5.31
C CYS A 115 17.96 -5.74 4.48
N LEU A 116 16.73 -5.49 4.03
CA LEU A 116 16.39 -4.35 3.18
C LEU A 116 16.14 -3.06 3.96
N TYR A 117 15.49 -3.14 5.12
CA TYR A 117 14.93 -2.01 5.86
C TYR A 117 15.48 -1.87 7.28
N GLY A 118 16.20 -2.87 7.78
CA GLY A 118 16.88 -2.83 9.08
C GLY A 118 16.00 -3.15 10.28
N PHE A 119 14.81 -3.72 10.07
CA PHE A 119 13.92 -4.20 11.13
C PHE A 119 13.18 -5.46 10.69
N TYR A 120 12.83 -6.32 11.65
CA TYR A 120 12.14 -7.58 11.41
C TYR A 120 10.60 -7.39 11.46
N PRO A 121 9.88 -7.51 10.33
CA PRO A 121 8.41 -7.43 10.33
C PRO A 121 7.75 -8.64 11.00
N GLN A 122 6.50 -8.50 11.43
CA GLN A 122 5.75 -9.61 12.01
C GLN A 122 5.31 -10.60 10.92
N PRO A 123 5.68 -11.90 11.02
CA PRO A 123 5.20 -12.90 10.09
C PRO A 123 3.73 -13.25 10.39
N LEU A 124 2.89 -13.23 9.36
CA LEU A 124 1.48 -13.63 9.40
C LEU A 124 1.20 -14.54 8.20
N TYR A 125 1.05 -15.82 8.47
CA TYR A 125 0.81 -16.80 7.42
C TYR A 125 -0.61 -16.70 6.86
N ASN A 126 -0.72 -16.68 5.53
CA ASN A 126 -2.00 -16.61 4.84
C ASN A 126 -2.57 -18.02 4.60
N TYR A 127 -3.41 -18.48 5.52
CA TYR A 127 -4.12 -19.75 5.39
C TYR A 127 -5.63 -19.54 5.31
N SER A 128 -6.30 -20.38 4.51
CA SER A 128 -7.76 -20.38 4.35
C SER A 128 -8.51 -20.99 5.54
N VAL A 129 -7.78 -21.58 6.49
CA VAL A 129 -8.30 -22.21 7.71
C VAL A 129 -7.42 -21.78 8.88
N LEU A 130 -8.02 -21.63 10.06
CA LEU A 130 -7.26 -21.36 11.28
C LEU A 130 -6.44 -22.60 11.65
N TYR A 131 -5.12 -22.49 11.53
CA TYR A 131 -4.17 -23.50 11.99
C TYR A 131 -3.43 -22.96 13.22
N ASP A 132 -3.23 -23.83 14.21
CA ASP A 132 -2.17 -23.62 15.19
C ASP A 132 -0.86 -24.08 14.57
N ILE A 133 -0.07 -23.11 14.10
CA ILE A 133 1.15 -23.33 13.32
C ILE A 133 2.21 -24.02 14.19
N GLU A 134 2.24 -23.70 15.48
CA GLU A 134 3.17 -24.31 16.45
C GLU A 134 2.90 -25.81 16.63
N GLN A 135 1.70 -26.28 16.26
CA GLN A 135 1.31 -27.69 16.29
C GLN A 135 1.49 -28.40 14.94
N GLN A 136 1.79 -27.68 13.85
CA GLN A 136 1.96 -28.30 12.54
C GLN A 136 3.40 -28.81 12.37
N PRO A 137 3.58 -30.06 11.88
CA PRO A 137 4.92 -30.57 11.58
C PRO A 137 5.58 -29.72 10.48
N TYR A 138 6.84 -29.36 10.70
CA TYR A 138 7.66 -28.70 9.69
C TYR A 138 8.01 -29.69 8.58
N TYR A 139 7.70 -29.33 7.34
CA TYR A 139 8.09 -30.09 6.14
C TYR A 139 9.06 -29.27 5.30
N ASN A 140 10.25 -29.81 5.05
CA ASN A 140 11.16 -29.25 4.06
C ASN A 140 10.64 -29.60 2.65
N LEU A 141 10.25 -28.59 1.87
CA LEU A 141 9.71 -28.78 0.51
C LEU A 141 10.81 -29.11 -0.54
N HIS A 142 12.07 -29.12 -0.12
CA HIS A 142 13.23 -29.37 -0.99
C HIS A 142 13.96 -30.69 -0.68
N GLU A 143 13.41 -31.52 0.20
CA GLU A 143 13.81 -32.91 0.46
C GLU A 143 12.72 -33.87 -0.04
#